data_AF-A0A0S9LUG8-F1
#
_entry.id   AF-A0A0S9LUG8-F1
#
_cell.length_a   1.000
_cell.length_b   1.000
_cell.length_c   1.000
_cell.angle_alpha   90.00
_cell.angle_beta   90.00
_cell.angle_gamma   90.00
#
_symmetry.space_group_name_H-M   'P 1'
#
loop_
_entity.id
_entity.type
_entity.pdbx_description
1 polymer ?
#
loop_
_entity_poly.entity_id
_entity_poly.type
_entity_poly.pdbx_seq_one_letter_code
_entity_poly.pdbx_strand_id
1 'polypeptide(L)'
;MLAQLATVANAEQRVSLAVRIKSAADPEALWVLRGDWMAALADHEGLLLARQRMSDVSFMFSGLLDREEHARTGLEVLRTDMPRGLVRNAAQLRADH
;
A
#
# COMPACT_ATOMS: atom_id res chain seq x y z
N MET A 1 10.70 4.93 -13.68
CA MET A 1 9.98 3.66 -13.41
C MET A 1 10.31 2.58 -14.44
N LEU A 2 9.99 2.74 -15.73
CA LEU A 2 10.12 1.67 -16.73
C LEU A 2 11.54 1.14 -16.96
N ALA A 3 12.58 1.98 -16.89
CA ALA A 3 13.97 1.55 -17.09
C ALA A 3 14.49 0.59 -16.00
N GLN A 4 13.92 0.66 -14.80
CA GLN A 4 14.30 -0.19 -13.67
C GLN A 4 13.56 -1.55 -13.67
N LEU A 5 12.58 -1.76 -14.57
CA LEU A 5 11.91 -3.06 -14.76
C LEU A 5 12.82 -4.11 -15.39
N ALA A 6 14.03 -3.76 -15.83
CA ALA A 6 14.94 -4.68 -16.50
C ALA A 6 15.37 -5.87 -15.62
N THR A 7 15.33 -5.73 -14.29
CA THR A 7 15.87 -6.72 -13.33
C THR A 7 14.82 -7.58 -12.61
N VAL A 8 13.56 -7.58 -13.05
CA VAL A 8 12.48 -8.28 -12.34
C VAL A 8 12.29 -9.74 -12.83
N ALA A 9 11.89 -10.59 -11.88
CA ALA A 9 11.97 -12.05 -11.77
C ALA A 9 11.43 -12.95 -12.88
N ASN A 10 10.70 -12.45 -13.87
CA ASN A 10 10.29 -13.23 -15.04
C ASN A 10 9.79 -12.31 -16.15
N ALA A 11 10.03 -12.68 -17.41
CA ALA A 11 9.67 -11.86 -18.56
C ALA A 11 8.17 -11.51 -18.60
N GLU A 12 7.32 -12.45 -18.19
CA GLU A 12 5.86 -12.28 -18.15
C GLU A 12 5.42 -11.29 -17.08
N GLN A 13 5.92 -11.41 -15.84
CA GLN A 13 5.63 -10.47 -14.76
C GLN A 13 6.10 -9.06 -15.09
N ARG A 14 7.27 -8.95 -15.75
CA ARG A 14 7.80 -7.67 -16.24
C ARG A 14 6.89 -7.03 -17.28
N VAL A 15 6.43 -7.81 -18.26
CA VAL A 15 5.51 -7.30 -19.30
C VAL A 15 4.18 -6.88 -18.67
N SER A 16 3.62 -7.69 -17.77
CA SER A 16 2.38 -7.39 -17.07
C SER A 16 2.47 -6.10 -16.23
N LEU A 17 3.52 -5.97 -15.40
CA LEU A 17 3.77 -4.75 -14.62
C LEU A 17 4.00 -3.53 -15.51
N ALA A 18 4.76 -3.67 -16.60
CA ALA A 18 5.01 -2.58 -17.54
C ALA A 18 3.72 -2.06 -18.19
N VAL A 19 2.80 -2.97 -18.57
CA VAL A 19 1.49 -2.60 -19.12
C VAL A 19 0.67 -1.89 -18.06
N ARG A 20 0.55 -2.44 -16.85
CA ARG A 20 -0.22 -1.82 -15.76
C ARG A 20 0.30 -0.44 -15.38
N ILE A 21 1.62 -0.26 -15.34
CA ILE A 21 2.26 1.05 -15.07
C ILE A 21 1.95 2.06 -16.18
N LYS A 22 2.00 1.65 -17.45
CA LYS A 22 1.68 2.54 -18.58
C LYS A 22 0.20 2.93 -18.63
N SER A 23 -0.68 2.03 -18.18
CA SER A 23 -2.13 2.21 -18.21
C SER A 23 -2.70 2.82 -16.91
N ALA A 24 -1.86 3.12 -15.93
CA ALA A 24 -2.31 3.67 -14.65
C ALA A 24 -2.96 5.05 -14.87
N ALA A 25 -4.19 5.21 -14.37
CA ALA A 25 -4.99 6.40 -14.60
C ALA A 25 -4.63 7.57 -13.67
N ASP A 26 -4.05 7.27 -12.51
CA ASP A 26 -3.78 8.23 -11.46
C ASP A 26 -2.52 7.87 -10.63
N PRO A 27 -2.00 8.82 -9.83
CA PRO A 27 -0.83 8.58 -8.97
C PRO A 27 -1.03 7.52 -7.88
N GLU A 28 -2.27 7.27 -7.44
CA GLU A 28 -2.58 6.27 -6.39
C GLU A 28 -2.48 4.85 -6.95
N ALA A 29 -2.96 4.63 -8.17
CA ALA A 29 -2.78 3.39 -8.91
C ALA A 29 -1.29 3.07 -9.14
N LEU A 30 -0.49 4.09 -9.45
CA LEU A 30 0.97 3.94 -9.57
C LEU A 30 1.63 3.59 -8.23
N TRP A 31 1.13 4.11 -7.12
CA TRP A 31 1.61 3.79 -5.78
C TRP A 31 1.31 2.34 -5.38
N VAL A 32 0.12 1.84 -5.70
CA VAL A 32 -0.22 0.42 -5.50
C VAL A 32 0.70 -0.47 -6.34
N LEU A 33 0.91 -0.12 -7.61
CA LEU A 33 1.82 -0.85 -8.52
C LEU A 33 3.28 -0.83 -8.06
N ARG A 34 3.70 0.24 -7.36
CA ARG A 34 5.02 0.32 -6.72
C ARG A 34 5.16 -0.75 -5.63
N GLY A 35 4.10 -1.08 -4.90
CA GLY A 35 4.07 -2.17 -3.92
C GLY A 35 4.24 -3.55 -4.57
N ASP A 36 3.45 -3.82 -5.61
CA ASP A 36 3.53 -5.08 -6.39
C ASP A 36 4.95 -5.29 -6.96
N TRP A 37 5.57 -4.22 -7.45
CA TRP A 37 6.93 -4.28 -7.97
C TRP A 37 7.98 -4.54 -6.89
N MET A 38 7.84 -3.94 -5.71
CA MET A 38 8.73 -4.25 -4.57
C MET A 38 8.64 -5.72 -4.16
N ALA A 39 7.43 -6.29 -4.10
CA ALA A 39 7.24 -7.70 -3.80
C ALA A 39 7.93 -8.60 -4.84
N ALA A 40 7.73 -8.32 -6.13
CA ALA A 40 8.38 -9.08 -7.20
C ALA A 40 9.91 -8.97 -7.19
N LEU A 41 10.47 -7.82 -6.80
CA LEU A 41 11.92 -7.67 -6.61
C LEU A 41 12.41 -8.43 -5.38
N ALA A 42 11.67 -8.39 -4.28
CA ALA A 42 12.05 -9.06 -3.03
C ALA A 42 12.06 -10.58 -3.18
N ASP A 43 11.13 -11.14 -3.95
CA ASP A 43 11.08 -12.57 -4.27
C ASP A 43 12.28 -13.04 -5.11
N HIS A 44 12.91 -12.14 -5.89
CA HIS A 44 14.03 -12.47 -6.77
C HIS A 44 15.41 -12.17 -6.18
N GLU A 45 15.59 -10.96 -5.67
CA GLU A 45 16.90 -10.44 -5.22
C GLU A 45 16.98 -10.36 -3.68
N GLY A 46 15.90 -10.67 -2.97
CA GLY A 46 15.78 -10.46 -1.53
C GLY A 46 15.36 -9.03 -1.17
N LEU A 47 14.77 -8.90 0.03
CA LEU A 47 14.13 -7.66 0.48
C LEU A 47 15.09 -6.46 0.56
N LEU A 48 16.35 -6.68 0.91
CA LEU A 48 17.34 -5.61 1.09
C LEU A 48 17.69 -4.95 -0.27
N LEU A 49 18.01 -5.76 -1.28
CA LEU A 49 18.27 -5.28 -2.64
C LEU A 49 17.01 -4.67 -3.26
N ALA A 50 15.85 -5.28 -3.05
CA ALA A 50 14.58 -4.73 -3.50
C ALA A 50 14.32 -3.32 -2.96
N ARG A 51 14.56 -3.10 -1.66
CA ARG A 51 14.44 -1.76 -1.05
C ARG A 51 15.44 -0.76 -1.63
N GLN A 52 16.69 -1.17 -1.81
CA GLN A 52 17.73 -0.33 -2.43
C GLN A 52 17.31 0.12 -3.84
N ARG A 53 16.84 -0.82 -4.67
CA ARG A 53 16.38 -0.56 -6.04
C ARG A 53 15.17 0.36 -6.08
N MET A 54 14.26 0.22 -5.11
CA MET A 54 13.02 0.99 -5.04
C MET A 54 13.19 2.39 -4.44
N SER A 55 14.35 2.74 -3.88
CA SER A 55 14.60 4.03 -3.21
C SER A 55 14.18 5.24 -4.05
N ASP A 56 14.73 5.36 -5.26
CA ASP A 56 14.51 6.51 -6.14
C ASP A 56 13.05 6.62 -6.60
N VAL A 57 12.42 5.47 -6.87
CA VAL A 57 11.01 5.41 -7.26
C VAL A 57 10.13 5.82 -6.09
N SER A 58 10.44 5.36 -4.89
CA SER A 58 9.65 5.64 -3.69
C SER A 58 9.69 7.12 -3.32
N PHE A 59 10.82 7.78 -3.54
CA PHE A 59 10.96 9.21 -3.32
C PHE A 59 10.00 10.05 -4.18
N MET A 60 9.69 9.59 -5.40
CA MET A 60 8.73 10.26 -6.29
C MET A 60 7.29 10.30 -5.74
N PHE A 61 6.97 9.48 -4.74
CA PHE A 61 5.65 9.39 -4.11
C PHE A 61 5.58 10.02 -2.71
N SER A 62 6.61 10.74 -2.25
CA SER A 62 6.66 11.32 -0.89
C SER A 62 5.40 12.13 -0.52
N GLY A 63 4.92 13.01 -1.40
CA GLY A 63 3.69 13.79 -1.16
C GLY A 63 2.37 12.98 -1.27
N LEU A 64 2.41 11.75 -1.75
CA LEU A 64 1.28 10.81 -1.70
C LEU A 64 1.31 9.99 -0.40
N LEU A 65 2.51 9.55 -0.01
CA LEU A 65 2.82 8.89 1.26
C LEU A 65 2.34 9.72 2.45
N ASP A 66 2.66 11.02 2.46
CA ASP A 66 2.22 11.92 3.53
C ASP A 66 0.68 11.91 3.65
N ARG A 67 -0.05 11.91 2.53
CA ARG A 67 -1.53 11.87 2.57
C ARG A 67 -2.06 10.55 3.10
N GLU A 68 -1.48 9.42 2.71
CA GLU A 68 -1.89 8.11 3.24
C GLU A 68 -1.52 7.94 4.72
N GLU A 69 -0.35 8.44 5.13
CA GLU A 69 0.08 8.40 6.53
C GLU A 69 -0.82 9.29 7.39
N HIS A 70 -1.10 10.53 6.96
CA HIS A 70 -2.08 11.38 7.64
C HIS A 70 -3.48 10.75 7.67
N ALA A 71 -3.93 10.10 6.59
CA ALA A 71 -5.21 9.41 6.57
C ALA A 71 -5.23 8.22 7.55
N ARG A 72 -4.15 7.44 7.61
CA ARG A 72 -4.00 6.30 8.52
C ARG A 72 -3.92 6.75 9.98
N THR A 73 -3.13 7.77 10.28
CA THR A 73 -3.01 8.36 11.62
C THR A 73 -4.33 9.00 12.05
N GLY A 74 -5.04 9.69 11.15
CA GLY A 74 -6.38 10.22 11.42
C GLY A 74 -7.39 9.11 11.77
N LEU A 75 -7.32 7.97 11.07
CA LEU A 75 -8.13 6.78 11.35
C LEU A 75 -7.76 6.11 12.69
N GLU A 76 -6.49 6.14 13.06
CA GLU A 76 -5.99 5.62 14.34
C GLU A 76 -6.37 6.54 15.51
N VAL A 77 -6.30 7.86 15.35
CA VAL A 77 -6.79 8.85 16.33
C VAL A 77 -8.30 8.68 16.54
N LEU A 78 -9.09 8.58 15.47
CA LEU A 78 -10.53 8.30 15.57
C LEU A 78 -10.84 6.96 16.27
N ARG A 79 -10.01 5.93 16.09
CA ARG A 79 -10.14 4.65 16.81
C ARG A 79 -9.78 4.77 18.29
N THR A 80 -8.85 5.66 18.63
CA THR A 80 -8.34 5.85 19.99
C THR A 80 -9.25 6.75 20.81
N ASP A 81 -9.93 7.70 20.16
CA ASP A 81 -10.91 8.62 20.76
C ASP A 81 -12.30 8.00 20.97
N MET A 82 -12.52 6.74 20.58
CA MET A 82 -13.73 6.01 20.94
C MET A 82 -13.64 5.56 22.41
N PRO A 83 -14.43 6.13 23.34
CA PRO A 83 -14.42 5.67 24.72
C PRO A 83 -14.85 4.20 24.76
N ARG A 84 -14.00 3.35 25.35
CA ARG A 84 -14.19 1.89 25.54
C ARG A 84 -15.50 1.47 26.26
N GLY A 85 -16.41 2.40 26.55
CA GLY A 85 -17.67 2.17 27.27
C GLY A 85 -18.94 2.15 26.43
N LEU A 86 -18.89 2.37 25.11
CA LEU A 86 -20.09 2.47 24.26
C LEU A 86 -20.37 1.27 23.35
N VAL A 87 -19.81 0.10 23.67
CA VAL A 87 -20.33 -1.18 23.14
C VAL A 87 -21.45 -1.67 24.06
N ARG A 88 -22.57 -0.95 24.09
CA ARG A 88 -23.79 -1.45 24.75
C ARG A 88 -24.37 -2.54 23.86
N ASN A 89 -24.19 -3.79 24.28
CA ASN A 89 -24.80 -4.97 23.68
C ASN A 89 -26.30 -4.73 23.42
N ALA A 90 -26.71 -4.75 22.16
CA ALA A 90 -28.11 -4.77 21.74
C ALA A 90 -28.86 -6.06 22.15
N ALA A 91 -28.23 -6.95 22.92
CA ALA A 91 -28.79 -8.20 23.39
C ALA A 91 -29.49 -8.11 24.77
N GLN A 92 -29.46 -6.96 25.45
CA GLN A 92 -29.95 -6.85 26.83
C GLN A 92 -31.30 -6.11 27.00
N LEU A 93 -32.11 -6.06 25.93
CA LEU A 93 -33.45 -5.44 25.91
C LEU A 93 -34.58 -6.47 25.65
N ARG A 94 -34.39 -7.73 26.04
CA ARG A 94 -35.41 -8.79 25.90
C ARG A 94 -35.63 -9.65 27.15
N ALA A 95 -35.25 -9.16 28.32
CA ALA A 95 -35.39 -9.91 29.57
C ALA A 95 -36.30 -9.25 30.61
N ASP A 96 -37.06 -8.23 30.26
CA ASP A 96 -38.12 -7.69 31.11
C ASP A 96 -39.42 -7.54 30.29
N HIS A 97 -40.19 -8.62 30.22
CA HIS A 97 -41.64 -8.59 30.06
C HIS A 97 -42.26 -9.92 30.48
#